data_AF-A0A6G0W9R6-F1
#
_entry.id   AF-A0A6G0W9R6-F1
#
_cell.length_a   1.000
_cell.length_b   1.000
_cell.length_c   1.000
_cell.angle_alpha   90.00
_cell.angle_beta   90.00
_cell.angle_gamma   90.00
#
_symmetry.space_group_name_H-M   'P 1'
#
loop_
_entity.id
_entity.type
_entity.pdbx_description
1 polymer ?
#
loop_
_entity_poly.entity_id
_entity_poly.type
_entity_poly.pdbx_seq_one_letter_code
_entity_poly.pdbx_strand_id
1 'polypeptide(L)'
;MYEIKNSRSWRTEDINHRVDEIQHRNDLIKRRLEWRREDQERSRRIHKLANERRLVDSRVWQLNAISNAAVLVTLFGRQGYVESHFNSNTNAALVFIQGTTSVVSIVCTMLCVLRCVLLTLSTLKFATNDLEQKVHDLSIDRLDIESPFNDWWHARGHLYFLWSYHLFRAGVGLLVISMTLVNCALYKWTWYSVGSLSFLTILVWQWRIEGPWRHVLAYSLREDKPTS
;
A
#
# COMPACT_ATOMS: atom_id res chain seq x y z
N MET A 1 -79.06 24.88 -29.19
CA MET A 1 -78.54 23.60 -28.63
C MET A 1 -77.07 23.34 -28.98
N TYR A 2 -76.61 23.70 -30.19
CA TYR A 2 -75.22 23.50 -30.65
C TYR A 2 -74.18 24.34 -29.88
N GLU A 3 -74.46 25.61 -29.58
CA GLU A 3 -73.54 26.51 -28.87
C GLU A 3 -73.27 26.10 -27.41
N ILE A 4 -74.27 25.53 -26.75
CA ILE A 4 -74.15 25.03 -25.37
C ILE A 4 -73.26 23.77 -25.33
N LYS A 5 -73.35 22.90 -26.35
CA LYS A 5 -72.42 21.76 -26.50
C LYS A 5 -71.00 22.23 -26.79
N ASN A 6 -70.84 23.23 -27.66
CA ASN A 6 -69.53 23.76 -28.02
C ASN A 6 -68.83 24.40 -26.82
N SER A 7 -69.50 25.31 -26.10
CA SER A 7 -68.93 25.96 -24.90
C SER A 7 -68.56 24.96 -23.79
N ARG A 8 -69.32 23.88 -23.62
CA ARG A 8 -68.97 22.81 -22.68
C ARG A 8 -67.74 22.02 -23.15
N SER A 9 -67.63 21.73 -24.44
CA SER A 9 -66.47 21.05 -25.03
C SER A 9 -65.18 21.85 -24.79
N TRP A 10 -65.19 23.15 -25.09
CA TRP A 10 -64.03 24.04 -24.94
C TRP A 10 -63.56 24.15 -23.49
N ARG A 11 -64.51 24.20 -22.54
CA ARG A 11 -64.16 24.20 -21.11
C ARG A 11 -63.52 22.89 -20.68
N THR A 12 -63.97 21.76 -21.22
CA THR A 12 -63.42 20.44 -20.88
C THR A 12 -62.01 20.30 -21.47
N GLU A 13 -61.80 20.79 -22.68
CA GLU A 13 -60.51 20.83 -23.35
C GLU A 13 -59.51 21.75 -22.63
N ASP A 14 -59.92 22.94 -22.17
CA ASP A 14 -59.07 23.83 -21.35
C ASP A 14 -58.69 23.19 -20.00
N ILE A 15 -59.62 22.49 -19.35
CA ILE A 15 -59.33 21.75 -18.11
C ILE A 15 -58.32 20.62 -18.38
N ASN A 16 -58.52 19.83 -19.44
CA ASN A 16 -57.61 18.75 -19.81
C ASN A 16 -56.22 19.29 -20.16
N HIS A 17 -56.13 20.36 -20.95
CA HIS A 17 -54.87 21.00 -21.30
C HIS A 17 -54.09 21.46 -20.07
N ARG A 18 -54.77 22.04 -19.07
CA ARG A 18 -54.12 22.43 -17.80
C ARG A 18 -53.62 21.23 -17.00
N VAL A 19 -54.37 20.13 -16.98
CA VAL A 19 -53.95 18.89 -16.33
C VAL A 19 -52.71 18.31 -17.01
N ASP A 20 -52.70 18.27 -18.34
CA ASP A 20 -51.57 17.82 -19.14
C ASP A 20 -50.33 18.69 -18.90
N GLU A 21 -50.50 20.01 -18.80
CA GLU A 21 -49.40 20.94 -18.50
C GLU A 21 -48.82 20.71 -17.09
N ILE A 22 -49.68 20.49 -16.09
CA ILE A 22 -49.26 20.15 -14.72
C ILE A 22 -48.51 18.81 -14.73
N GLN A 23 -49.01 17.80 -15.43
CA GLN A 23 -48.37 16.50 -15.54
C GLN A 23 -47.00 16.61 -16.24
N HIS A 24 -46.93 17.37 -17.34
CA HIS A 24 -45.68 17.62 -18.04
C HIS A 24 -44.64 18.30 -17.15
N ARG A 25 -45.05 19.31 -16.37
CA ARG A 25 -44.16 19.97 -15.39
C ARG A 25 -43.67 18.99 -14.33
N ASN A 26 -44.54 18.16 -13.80
CA ASN A 26 -44.16 17.13 -12.81
C ASN A 26 -43.17 16.11 -13.39
N ASP A 27 -43.37 15.69 -14.63
CA ASP A 27 -42.48 14.74 -15.31
C ASP A 27 -41.12 15.36 -15.66
N LEU A 28 -41.07 16.66 -15.98
CA LEU A 28 -39.82 17.39 -16.14
C LEU A 28 -39.05 17.50 -14.81
N ILE A 29 -39.76 17.75 -13.70
CA ILE A 29 -39.15 17.81 -12.37
C ILE A 29 -38.59 16.44 -11.98
N LYS A 30 -39.35 15.35 -12.17
CA LYS A 30 -38.90 13.98 -11.88
C LYS A 30 -37.64 13.63 -12.67
N ARG A 31 -37.65 13.83 -14.00
CA ARG A 31 -36.48 13.58 -14.85
C ARG A 31 -35.26 14.42 -14.43
N ARG A 32 -35.46 15.68 -14.08
CA ARG A 32 -34.36 16.54 -13.59
C ARG A 32 -33.80 16.06 -12.25
N LEU A 33 -34.63 15.50 -11.37
CA LEU A 33 -34.19 14.93 -10.10
C LEU A 33 -33.44 13.61 -10.31
N GLU A 34 -33.93 12.75 -11.21
CA GLU A 34 -33.30 11.50 -11.60
C GLU A 34 -31.91 11.76 -12.20
N TRP A 35 -31.79 12.67 -13.17
CA TRP A 35 -30.49 13.04 -13.73
C TRP A 35 -29.53 13.61 -12.70
N ARG A 36 -30.02 14.44 -11.76
CA ARG A 36 -29.17 14.95 -10.69
C ARG A 36 -28.69 13.85 -9.76
N ARG A 37 -29.54 12.87 -9.47
CA ARG A 37 -29.18 11.72 -8.65
C ARG A 37 -28.11 10.87 -9.36
N GLU A 38 -28.32 10.54 -10.62
CA GLU A 38 -27.35 9.78 -11.43
C GLU A 38 -25.99 10.50 -11.52
N ASP A 39 -25.99 11.82 -11.70
CA ASP A 39 -24.77 12.62 -11.77
C ASP A 39 -24.02 12.65 -10.43
N GLN A 40 -24.76 12.79 -9.31
CA GLN A 40 -24.18 12.67 -7.96
C GLN A 40 -23.59 11.29 -7.72
N GLU A 41 -24.28 10.23 -8.09
CA GLU A 41 -23.81 8.85 -7.95
C GLU A 41 -22.54 8.60 -8.77
N ARG A 42 -22.50 9.10 -10.02
CA ARG A 42 -21.31 9.05 -10.87
C ARG A 42 -20.13 9.80 -10.26
N SER A 43 -20.34 11.04 -9.81
CA SER A 43 -19.30 11.87 -9.21
C SER A 43 -18.69 11.22 -7.97
N ARG A 44 -19.54 10.68 -7.08
CA ARG A 44 -19.09 9.96 -5.88
C ARG A 44 -18.23 8.74 -6.22
N ARG A 45 -18.62 7.94 -7.22
CA ARG A 45 -17.82 6.77 -7.66
C ARG A 45 -16.46 7.19 -8.23
N ILE A 46 -16.39 8.27 -8.99
CA ILE A 46 -15.12 8.80 -9.51
C ILE A 46 -14.22 9.26 -8.36
N HIS A 47 -14.76 10.00 -7.38
CA HIS A 47 -14.02 10.42 -6.20
C HIS A 47 -13.52 9.24 -5.37
N LYS A 48 -14.36 8.21 -5.18
CA LYS A 48 -13.99 6.98 -4.49
C LYS A 48 -12.85 6.26 -5.23
N LEU A 49 -12.98 6.06 -6.54
CA LEU A 49 -11.94 5.43 -7.36
C LEU A 49 -10.61 6.19 -7.26
N ALA A 50 -10.65 7.52 -7.32
CA ALA A 50 -9.47 8.36 -7.16
C ALA A 50 -8.83 8.21 -5.77
N ASN A 51 -9.64 8.09 -4.72
CA ASN A 51 -9.15 7.86 -3.37
C ASN A 51 -8.48 6.49 -3.22
N GLU A 52 -9.11 5.43 -3.73
CA GLU A 52 -8.53 4.07 -3.71
C GLU A 52 -7.21 4.00 -4.51
N ARG A 53 -7.13 4.70 -5.65
CA ARG A 53 -5.87 4.80 -6.42
C ARG A 53 -4.76 5.49 -5.63
N ARG A 54 -5.06 6.53 -4.84
CA ARG A 54 -4.06 7.15 -3.95
C ARG A 54 -3.55 6.18 -2.90
N LEU A 55 -4.41 5.31 -2.37
CA LEU A 55 -3.99 4.26 -1.44
C LEU A 55 -3.05 3.26 -2.12
N VAL A 56 -3.39 2.80 -3.32
CA VAL A 56 -2.52 1.96 -4.16
C VAL A 56 -1.15 2.63 -4.35
N ASP A 57 -1.14 3.88 -4.82
CA ASP A 57 0.09 4.63 -5.09
C ASP A 57 0.95 4.78 -3.83
N SER A 58 0.34 5.04 -2.67
CA SER A 58 1.05 5.12 -1.40
C SER A 58 1.75 3.81 -1.04
N ARG A 59 1.13 2.65 -1.30
CA ARG A 59 1.72 1.33 -1.03
C ARG A 59 2.83 1.01 -2.02
N VAL A 60 2.63 1.31 -3.30
CA VAL A 60 3.67 1.16 -4.32
C VAL A 60 4.90 2.00 -3.98
N TRP A 61 4.69 3.25 -3.53
CA TRP A 61 5.78 4.11 -3.09
C TRP A 61 6.54 3.55 -1.89
N GLN A 62 5.82 3.04 -0.87
CA GLN A 62 6.43 2.37 0.28
C GLN A 62 7.26 1.15 -0.12
N LEU A 63 6.72 0.30 -0.99
CA LEU A 63 7.43 -0.89 -1.49
C LEU A 63 8.68 -0.53 -2.27
N ASN A 64 8.60 0.50 -3.11
CA ASN A 64 9.74 1.00 -3.88
C ASN A 64 10.82 1.60 -2.97
N ALA A 65 10.43 2.34 -1.93
CA ALA A 65 11.39 2.88 -0.96
C ALA A 65 12.15 1.76 -0.24
N ILE A 66 11.45 0.70 0.19
CA ILE A 66 12.07 -0.46 0.84
C ILE A 66 12.98 -1.21 -0.13
N SER A 67 12.55 -1.44 -1.39
CA SER A 67 13.39 -2.13 -2.37
C SER A 67 14.66 -1.34 -2.69
N ASN A 68 14.56 -0.01 -2.86
CA ASN A 68 15.72 0.83 -3.14
C ASN A 68 16.71 0.81 -1.97
N ALA A 69 16.22 0.89 -0.73
CA ALA A 69 17.06 0.75 0.45
C ALA A 69 17.74 -0.62 0.52
N ALA A 70 17.01 -1.71 0.23
CA ALA A 70 17.55 -3.06 0.21
C ALA A 70 18.64 -3.26 -0.86
N VAL A 71 18.47 -2.67 -2.04
CA VAL A 71 19.49 -2.65 -3.10
C VAL A 71 20.76 -1.95 -2.63
N LEU A 72 20.63 -0.75 -2.03
CA LEU A 72 21.78 -0.01 -1.51
C LEU A 72 22.53 -0.81 -0.44
N VAL A 73 21.82 -1.38 0.53
CA VAL A 73 22.40 -2.25 1.57
C VAL A 73 23.17 -3.41 0.95
N THR A 74 22.61 -4.04 -0.09
CA THR A 74 23.25 -5.15 -0.79
C THR A 74 24.53 -4.71 -1.51
N LEU A 75 24.50 -3.57 -2.19
CA LEU A 75 25.65 -3.01 -2.89
C LEU A 75 26.79 -2.65 -1.93
N PHE A 76 26.48 -1.97 -0.83
CA PHE A 76 27.47 -1.63 0.19
C PHE A 76 28.04 -2.87 0.88
N GLY A 77 27.19 -3.84 1.21
CA GLY A 77 27.63 -5.12 1.79
C GLY A 77 28.59 -5.87 0.88
N ARG A 78 28.27 -5.93 -0.41
CA ARG A 78 29.13 -6.55 -1.42
C ARG A 78 30.46 -5.80 -1.56
N GLN A 79 30.42 -4.47 -1.64
CA GLN A 79 31.63 -3.66 -1.80
C GLN A 79 32.57 -3.83 -0.60
N GLY A 80 32.02 -3.75 0.62
CA GLY A 80 32.80 -3.96 1.84
C GLY A 80 33.42 -5.35 1.94
N TYR A 81 32.75 -6.38 1.41
CA TYR A 81 33.30 -7.74 1.33
C TYR A 81 34.47 -7.82 0.34
N VAL A 82 34.33 -7.26 -0.85
CA VAL A 82 35.34 -7.33 -1.91
C VAL A 82 36.61 -6.57 -1.54
N GLU A 83 36.47 -5.42 -0.88
CA GLU A 83 37.61 -4.59 -0.47
C GLU A 83 38.33 -5.12 0.78
N SER A 84 37.70 -6.03 1.54
CA SER A 84 38.34 -6.66 2.71
C SER A 84 39.40 -7.66 2.28
N HIS A 85 40.64 -7.19 2.13
CA HIS A 85 41.81 -8.05 1.92
C HIS A 85 42.32 -8.59 3.27
N PHE A 86 42.08 -9.87 3.53
CA PHE A 86 42.54 -10.52 4.76
C PHE A 86 44.03 -10.85 4.70
N ASN A 87 44.74 -10.65 5.81
CA ASN A 87 46.14 -11.04 5.95
C ASN A 87 46.23 -12.58 6.09
N SER A 88 47.30 -13.19 5.56
CA SER A 88 47.51 -14.65 5.56
C SER A 88 47.62 -15.27 6.96
N ASN A 89 47.84 -14.44 7.99
CA ASN A 89 47.94 -14.87 9.40
C ASN A 89 46.61 -14.82 10.18
N THR A 90 45.48 -14.50 9.53
CA THR A 90 44.17 -14.42 10.20
C THR A 90 43.53 -15.80 10.36
N ASN A 91 42.84 -16.04 11.49
CA ASN A 91 42.14 -17.30 11.77
C ASN A 91 41.14 -17.67 10.66
N ALA A 92 41.34 -18.82 10.01
CA ALA A 92 40.48 -19.30 8.92
C ALA A 92 39.00 -19.45 9.33
N ALA A 93 38.74 -19.82 10.60
CA ALA A 93 37.38 -19.96 11.13
C ALA A 93 36.63 -18.61 11.15
N LEU A 94 37.30 -17.50 11.46
CA LEU A 94 36.67 -16.16 11.48
C LEU A 94 36.31 -15.70 10.06
N VAL A 95 37.20 -15.94 9.09
CA VAL A 95 36.95 -15.62 7.67
C VAL A 95 35.77 -16.42 7.14
N PHE A 96 35.66 -17.70 7.52
CA PHE A 96 34.52 -18.54 7.12
C PHE A 96 33.18 -18.05 7.69
N ILE A 97 33.12 -17.72 8.99
CA ILE A 97 31.91 -17.20 9.64
C ILE A 97 31.52 -15.83 9.04
N GLN A 98 32.51 -14.99 8.75
CA GLN A 98 32.27 -13.70 8.14
C GLN A 98 31.71 -13.84 6.71
N GLY A 99 32.32 -14.67 5.86
CA GLY A 99 31.86 -14.90 4.50
C GLY A 99 30.46 -15.50 4.44
N THR A 100 30.17 -16.49 5.28
CA THR A 100 28.82 -17.09 5.35
C THR A 100 27.77 -16.06 5.79
N THR A 101 28.08 -15.23 6.79
CA THR A 101 27.17 -14.17 7.26
C THR A 101 26.89 -13.13 6.17
N SER A 102 27.91 -12.70 5.43
CA SER A 102 27.77 -11.75 4.31
C SER A 102 26.94 -12.33 3.16
N VAL A 103 27.15 -13.60 2.79
CA VAL A 103 26.36 -14.25 1.74
C VAL A 103 24.90 -14.39 2.17
N VAL A 104 24.63 -14.82 3.40
CA VAL A 104 23.27 -14.93 3.92
C VAL A 104 22.59 -13.56 3.98
N SER A 105 23.31 -12.49 4.35
CA SER A 105 22.73 -11.14 4.35
C SER A 105 22.31 -10.70 2.95
N ILE A 106 23.17 -10.92 1.94
CA ILE A 106 22.92 -10.58 0.53
C ILE A 106 21.74 -11.38 -0.02
N VAL A 107 21.68 -12.69 0.24
CA VAL A 107 20.56 -13.53 -0.21
C VAL A 107 19.25 -13.06 0.43
N CYS A 108 19.28 -12.71 1.72
CA CYS A 108 18.11 -12.22 2.44
C CYS A 108 17.59 -10.90 1.86
N THR A 109 18.47 -9.93 1.59
CA THR A 109 18.08 -8.65 0.98
C THR A 109 17.64 -8.80 -0.48
N MET A 110 18.26 -9.70 -1.25
CA MET A 110 17.82 -10.01 -2.62
C MET A 110 16.43 -10.64 -2.65
N LEU A 111 16.14 -11.58 -1.75
CA LEU A 111 14.80 -12.15 -1.59
C LEU A 111 13.78 -11.09 -1.18
N CYS A 112 14.15 -10.13 -0.32
CA CYS A 112 13.31 -8.99 0.01
C CYS A 112 12.99 -8.15 -1.24
N VAL A 113 13.99 -7.79 -2.05
CA VAL A 113 13.77 -7.00 -3.28
C VAL A 113 12.84 -7.74 -4.24
N LEU A 114 13.09 -9.03 -4.47
CA LEU A 114 12.25 -9.88 -5.32
C LEU A 114 10.79 -9.87 -4.83
N ARG A 115 10.57 -10.05 -3.52
CA ARG A 115 9.22 -10.03 -2.93
C ARG A 115 8.56 -8.66 -3.07
N CYS A 116 9.28 -7.56 -2.86
CA CYS A 116 8.75 -6.22 -3.07
C CYS A 116 8.32 -6.00 -4.52
N VAL A 117 9.11 -6.45 -5.51
CA VAL A 117 8.75 -6.35 -6.93
C VAL A 117 7.51 -7.16 -7.25
N LEU A 118 7.44 -8.42 -6.78
CA LEU A 118 6.26 -9.27 -6.97
C LEU A 118 5.01 -8.66 -6.35
N LEU A 119 5.13 -8.07 -5.15
CA LEU A 119 4.00 -7.43 -4.48
C LEU A 119 3.55 -6.16 -5.20
N THR A 120 4.49 -5.35 -5.71
CA THR A 120 4.19 -4.18 -6.54
C THR A 120 3.45 -4.59 -7.82
N LEU A 121 3.93 -5.63 -8.53
CA LEU A 121 3.27 -6.14 -9.72
C LEU A 121 1.85 -6.66 -9.42
N SER A 122 1.69 -7.41 -8.34
CA SER A 122 0.37 -7.88 -7.91
C SER A 122 -0.58 -6.73 -7.57
N THR A 123 -0.07 -5.67 -6.94
CA THR A 123 -0.84 -4.50 -6.55
C THR A 123 -1.27 -3.68 -7.78
N LEU A 124 -0.36 -3.49 -8.74
CA LEU A 124 -0.67 -2.83 -10.01
C LEU A 124 -1.69 -3.63 -10.82
N LYS A 125 -1.54 -4.96 -10.90
CA LYS A 125 -2.52 -5.83 -11.58
C LYS A 125 -3.92 -5.68 -10.99
N PHE A 126 -4.03 -5.66 -9.65
CA PHE A 126 -5.30 -5.43 -8.97
C PHE A 126 -5.88 -4.04 -9.29
N ALA A 127 -5.04 -3.00 -9.26
CA ALA A 127 -5.44 -1.64 -9.56
C ALA A 127 -5.93 -1.46 -11.01
N THR A 128 -5.35 -2.18 -11.97
CA THR A 128 -5.74 -2.12 -13.38
C THR A 128 -6.97 -2.96 -13.70
N ASN A 129 -7.05 -4.20 -13.19
CA ASN A 129 -8.06 -5.17 -13.65
C ASN A 129 -9.29 -5.24 -12.76
N ASP A 130 -9.12 -5.16 -11.43
CA ASP A 130 -10.17 -5.53 -10.49
C ASP A 130 -10.75 -4.31 -9.76
N LEU A 131 -9.97 -3.24 -9.59
CA LEU A 131 -10.35 -2.10 -8.75
C LEU A 131 -11.57 -1.36 -9.28
N GLU A 132 -11.61 -1.06 -10.58
CA GLU A 132 -12.72 -0.32 -11.19
C GLU A 132 -14.02 -1.14 -11.13
N GLN A 133 -13.95 -2.43 -11.44
CA GLN A 133 -15.09 -3.33 -11.35
C GLN A 133 -15.62 -3.43 -9.91
N LYS A 134 -14.74 -3.60 -8.92
CA LYS A 134 -15.15 -3.66 -7.50
C LYS A 134 -15.78 -2.37 -7.01
N VAL A 135 -15.30 -1.20 -7.44
CA VAL A 135 -15.93 0.09 -7.12
C VAL A 135 -17.27 0.26 -7.84
N HIS A 136 -17.43 -0.33 -9.02
CA HIS A 136 -18.70 -0.33 -9.73
C HIS A 136 -19.75 -1.24 -9.07
N ASP A 137 -19.34 -2.40 -8.56
CA ASP A 137 -20.25 -3.35 -7.91
C ASP A 137 -20.71 -2.89 -6.51
N LEU A 138 -20.04 -1.90 -5.92
CA LEU A 138 -20.43 -1.32 -4.63
C LEU A 138 -21.74 -0.52 -4.72
N SER A 139 -22.64 -0.76 -3.77
CA SER A 139 -23.82 0.09 -3.55
C SER A 139 -23.42 1.47 -3.03
N ILE A 140 -24.18 2.51 -3.40
CA ILE A 140 -23.89 3.91 -3.05
C ILE A 140 -23.78 4.12 -1.53
N ASP A 141 -24.60 3.41 -0.74
CA ASP A 141 -24.59 3.54 0.73
C ASP A 141 -23.32 2.97 1.38
N ARG A 142 -22.63 2.07 0.69
CA ARG A 142 -21.39 1.43 1.17
C ARG A 142 -20.13 2.08 0.62
N LEU A 143 -20.29 3.02 -0.32
CA LEU A 143 -19.17 3.64 -1.03
C LEU A 143 -18.22 4.39 -0.08
N ASP A 144 -18.75 4.95 1.01
CA ASP A 144 -17.96 5.70 1.99
C ASP A 144 -17.37 4.81 3.10
N ILE A 145 -17.87 3.58 3.26
CA ILE A 145 -17.51 2.66 4.36
C ILE A 145 -16.48 1.64 3.90
N GLU A 146 -16.73 1.00 2.76
CA GLU A 146 -15.92 -0.13 2.28
C GLU A 146 -14.75 0.36 1.40
N SER A 147 -13.54 -0.16 1.62
CA SER A 147 -12.36 0.11 0.79
C SER A 147 -11.90 -1.20 0.13
N PRO A 148 -12.23 -1.41 -1.16
CA PRO A 148 -11.93 -2.66 -1.84
C PRO A 148 -10.42 -2.93 -1.97
N PHE A 149 -9.60 -1.88 -1.97
CA PHE A 149 -8.15 -2.02 -1.94
C PHE A 149 -7.66 -2.51 -0.58
N ASN A 150 -8.12 -1.92 0.51
CA ASN A 150 -7.71 -2.36 1.84
C ASN A 150 -8.12 -3.81 2.07
N ASP A 151 -9.34 -4.21 1.74
CA ASP A 151 -9.79 -5.60 1.91
C ASP A 151 -8.90 -6.60 1.17
N TRP A 152 -8.54 -6.27 -0.08
CA TRP A 152 -7.61 -7.08 -0.86
C TRP A 152 -6.20 -7.09 -0.25
N TRP A 153 -5.72 -5.94 0.20
CA TRP A 153 -4.41 -5.79 0.82
C TRP A 153 -4.33 -6.59 2.12
N HIS A 154 -5.34 -6.56 2.97
CA HIS A 154 -5.38 -7.34 4.20
C HIS A 154 -5.42 -8.85 3.91
N ALA A 155 -6.25 -9.27 2.95
CA ALA A 155 -6.40 -10.69 2.62
C ALA A 155 -5.14 -11.31 2.00
N ARG A 156 -4.37 -10.56 1.21
CA ARG A 156 -3.23 -11.09 0.44
C ARG A 156 -1.94 -10.33 0.70
N GLY A 157 -1.95 -9.00 0.58
CA GLY A 157 -0.74 -8.18 0.58
C GLY A 157 -0.04 -8.07 1.94
N HIS A 158 -0.80 -8.01 3.04
CA HIS A 158 -0.27 -7.70 4.36
C HIS A 158 0.74 -8.74 4.86
N LEU A 159 0.42 -10.03 4.71
CA LEU A 159 1.31 -11.10 5.13
C LEU A 159 2.64 -11.07 4.35
N TYR A 160 2.58 -10.93 3.02
CA TYR A 160 3.81 -10.87 2.20
C TYR A 160 4.62 -9.60 2.47
N PHE A 161 3.97 -8.48 2.75
CA PHE A 161 4.64 -7.26 3.17
C PHE A 161 5.41 -7.47 4.48
N LEU A 162 4.78 -8.10 5.48
CA LEU A 162 5.38 -8.37 6.78
C LEU A 162 6.59 -9.30 6.66
N TRP A 163 6.50 -10.37 5.85
CA TRP A 163 7.65 -11.24 5.56
C TRP A 163 8.78 -10.50 4.85
N SER A 164 8.46 -9.64 3.88
CA SER A 164 9.46 -8.82 3.19
C SER A 164 10.17 -7.89 4.17
N TYR A 165 9.43 -7.29 5.09
CA TYR A 165 9.98 -6.45 6.14
C TYR A 165 10.89 -7.22 7.11
N HIS A 166 10.50 -8.42 7.54
CA HIS A 166 11.34 -9.27 8.38
C HIS A 166 12.64 -9.69 7.67
N LEU A 167 12.56 -10.05 6.39
CA LEU A 167 13.73 -10.35 5.57
C LEU A 167 14.65 -9.13 5.45
N PHE A 168 14.09 -7.95 5.13
CA PHE A 168 14.86 -6.71 5.07
C PHE A 168 15.62 -6.46 6.38
N ARG A 169 14.93 -6.55 7.52
CA ARG A 169 15.53 -6.35 8.84
C ARG A 169 16.61 -7.39 9.14
N ALA A 170 16.36 -8.67 8.86
CA ALA A 170 17.34 -9.72 9.07
C ALA A 170 18.59 -9.47 8.22
N GLY A 171 18.42 -9.06 6.96
CA GLY A 171 19.51 -8.69 6.06
C GLY A 171 20.34 -7.52 6.57
N VAL A 172 19.70 -6.43 7.02
CA VAL A 172 20.39 -5.26 7.61
C VAL A 172 21.14 -5.66 8.89
N GLY A 173 20.52 -6.43 9.78
CA GLY A 173 21.16 -6.89 11.02
C GLY A 173 22.39 -7.77 10.75
N LEU A 174 22.27 -8.72 9.84
CA LEU A 174 23.39 -9.58 9.42
C LEU A 174 24.52 -8.79 8.78
N LEU A 175 24.21 -7.73 8.03
CA LEU A 175 25.24 -6.86 7.44
C LEU A 175 26.06 -6.14 8.51
N VAL A 176 25.41 -5.58 9.54
CA VAL A 176 26.09 -4.92 10.66
C VAL A 176 26.99 -5.92 11.44
N ILE A 177 26.49 -7.14 11.66
CA ILE A 177 27.28 -8.23 12.25
C ILE A 177 28.49 -8.55 11.36
N SER A 178 28.29 -8.67 10.05
CA SER A 178 29.37 -8.96 9.10
C SER A 178 30.45 -7.87 9.10
N MET A 179 30.07 -6.59 9.21
CA MET A 179 31.04 -5.49 9.35
C MET A 179 31.86 -5.57 10.64
N THR A 180 31.23 -5.98 11.74
CA THR A 180 31.93 -6.17 13.01
C THR A 180 32.94 -7.33 12.91
N LEU A 181 32.55 -8.43 12.25
CA LEU A 181 33.43 -9.58 12.03
C LEU A 181 34.62 -9.24 11.11
N VAL A 182 34.39 -8.48 10.03
CA VAL A 182 35.48 -7.99 9.16
C VAL A 182 36.47 -7.15 9.97
N ASN A 183 35.98 -6.23 10.81
CA ASN A 183 36.86 -5.40 11.63
C ASN A 183 37.64 -6.20 12.69
N CYS A 184 37.02 -7.22 13.28
CA CYS A 184 37.70 -8.15 14.18
C CYS A 184 38.81 -8.96 13.46
N ALA A 185 38.57 -9.34 12.20
CA ALA A 185 39.52 -10.09 11.39
C ALA A 185 40.71 -9.25 10.92
N LEU A 186 40.52 -7.95 10.64
CA LEU A 186 41.60 -7.06 10.18
C LEU A 186 42.36 -6.37 11.32
N TYR A 187 41.70 -5.99 12.42
CA TYR A 187 42.28 -5.11 13.43
C TYR A 187 42.15 -5.65 14.86
N LYS A 188 43.27 -5.69 15.59
CA LYS A 188 43.33 -6.27 16.96
C LYS A 188 42.67 -5.42 18.05
N TRP A 189 42.66 -4.09 17.92
CA TRP A 189 42.19 -3.17 18.97
C TRP A 189 40.97 -2.33 18.59
N THR A 190 40.79 -2.02 17.31
CA THR A 190 39.69 -1.14 16.85
C THR A 190 38.34 -1.84 16.73
N TRP A 191 38.31 -3.18 16.81
CA TRP A 191 37.06 -3.94 16.72
C TRP A 191 36.07 -3.65 17.85
N TYR A 192 36.55 -3.29 19.05
CA TYR A 192 35.68 -2.88 20.16
C TYR A 192 34.92 -1.58 19.85
N SER A 193 35.57 -0.62 19.20
CA SER A 193 34.95 0.65 18.79
C SER A 193 33.88 0.43 17.73
N VAL A 194 34.21 -0.37 16.70
CA VAL A 194 33.26 -0.68 15.61
C VAL A 194 32.11 -1.56 16.10
N GLY A 195 32.38 -2.51 17.01
CA GLY A 195 31.34 -3.33 17.65
C GLY A 195 30.40 -2.49 18.52
N SER A 196 30.92 -1.54 19.28
CA SER A 196 30.12 -0.59 20.07
C SER A 196 29.27 0.31 19.18
N LEU A 197 29.84 0.86 18.09
CA LEU A 197 29.10 1.68 17.13
C LEU A 197 28.00 0.87 16.40
N SER A 198 28.30 -0.38 16.06
CA SER A 198 27.37 -1.33 15.45
C SER A 198 26.21 -1.66 16.39
N PHE A 199 26.52 -1.90 17.67
CA PHE A 199 25.53 -2.13 18.72
C PHE A 199 24.65 -0.89 18.95
N LEU A 200 25.23 0.31 19.00
CA LEU A 200 24.50 1.57 19.08
C LEU A 200 23.61 1.79 17.86
N THR A 201 24.09 1.44 16.66
CA THR A 201 23.31 1.55 15.42
C THR A 201 22.12 0.60 15.45
N ILE A 202 22.30 -0.63 15.94
CA ILE A 202 21.19 -1.57 16.14
C ILE A 202 20.22 -1.03 17.20
N LEU A 203 20.70 -0.50 18.32
CA LEU A 203 19.83 0.08 19.36
C LEU A 203 19.03 1.28 18.85
N VAL A 204 19.69 2.21 18.15
CA VAL A 204 19.02 3.35 17.52
C VAL A 204 18.02 2.86 16.49
N TRP A 205 18.36 1.86 15.68
CA TRP A 205 17.41 1.25 14.75
C TRP A 205 16.19 0.67 15.47
N GLN A 206 16.39 -0.10 16.54
CA GLN A 206 15.30 -0.66 17.36
C GLN A 206 14.43 0.43 17.99
N TRP A 207 15.01 1.51 18.51
CA TRP A 207 14.25 2.55 19.19
C TRP A 207 13.56 3.54 18.25
N ARG A 208 14.25 4.02 17.20
CA ARG A 208 13.73 5.05 16.29
C ARG A 208 12.88 4.48 15.16
N ILE A 209 13.29 3.34 14.59
CA ILE A 209 12.64 2.79 13.40
C ILE A 209 11.60 1.75 13.81
N GLU A 210 11.80 0.97 14.86
CA GLU A 210 10.80 -0.05 15.23
C GLU A 210 9.57 0.53 15.94
N GLY A 211 9.73 1.60 16.73
CA GLY A 211 8.64 2.22 17.50
C GLY A 211 7.45 2.67 16.65
N PRO A 212 7.66 3.52 15.62
CA PRO A 212 6.59 3.99 14.74
C PRO A 212 5.99 2.86 13.89
N TRP A 213 6.80 1.91 13.43
CA TRP A 213 6.35 0.82 12.57
C TRP A 213 5.53 -0.21 13.33
N ARG A 214 5.86 -0.49 14.60
CA ARG A 214 5.01 -1.27 15.51
C ARG A 214 3.64 -0.61 15.70
N HIS A 215 3.58 0.72 15.76
CA HIS A 215 2.30 1.43 15.88
C HIS A 215 1.49 1.34 14.58
N VAL A 216 2.13 1.45 13.41
CA VAL A 216 1.46 1.25 12.10
C VAL A 216 0.96 -0.19 11.93
N LEU A 217 1.75 -1.19 12.33
CA LEU A 217 1.37 -2.61 12.34
C LEU A 217 0.28 -2.94 13.37
N ALA A 218 0.30 -2.28 14.54
CA ALA A 218 -0.73 -2.43 15.55
C ALA A 218 -2.04 -1.73 15.14
N TYR A 219 -1.97 -0.62 14.40
CA TYR A 219 -3.15 0.05 13.86
C TYR A 219 -3.86 -0.83 12.83
N SER A 220 -3.12 -1.49 11.93
CA SER A 220 -3.70 -2.45 10.98
C SER A 220 -4.31 -3.69 11.64
N LEU A 221 -3.88 -4.05 12.85
CA LEU A 221 -4.48 -5.13 13.65
C LEU A 221 -5.65 -4.66 14.54
N ARG A 222 -5.83 -3.35 14.73
CA ARG A 222 -6.88 -2.80 15.62
C ARG A 222 -8.19 -2.56 14.87
N GLU A 223 -8.14 -2.33 13.56
CA GLU A 223 -9.31 -2.37 12.69
C GLU A 223 -9.93 -3.77 12.59
N ASP A 224 -9.20 -4.83 12.97
CA ASP A 224 -9.70 -6.23 13.00
C ASP A 224 -10.64 -6.54 14.19
N LYS A 225 -10.87 -5.59 15.11
CA LYS A 225 -11.94 -5.75 16.10
C LYS A 225 -13.19 -5.06 15.57
N PRO A 226 -14.21 -5.81 15.10
CA PRO A 226 -15.53 -5.21 14.97
C PRO A 226 -15.89 -4.65 16.34
N THR A 227 -16.21 -3.37 16.37
CA THR A 227 -16.86 -2.74 17.52
C THR A 227 -18.18 -3.48 17.74
N SER A 228 -18.15 -4.45 18.66
CA SER A 228 -19.33 -5.05 19.26
C SER A 228 -20.00 -4.05 20.19
#